data_AF-A0A915L1E2-F1
#
_entry.id   AF-A0A915L1E2-F1
#
_cell.length_a   1.000
_cell.length_b   1.000
_cell.length_c   1.000
_cell.angle_alpha   90.00
_cell.angle_beta   90.00
_cell.angle_gamma   90.00
#
_symmetry.space_group_name_H-M   'P 1'
#
loop_
_entity.id
_entity.type
_entity.pdbx_description
1 polymer ?
#
loop_
_entity_poly.entity_id
_entity_poly.type
_entity_poly.pdbx_seq_one_letter_code
_entity_poly.pdbx_strand_id
1 'polypeptide(L)'
;LTLLIPHILANNKTFLSGAKLHIFTLASQQNKLEQEEENMRTLLQKFRIEFADITIIPDMHAEPQPSTKLDFEKSIAQFRIANNSDSNKYMDPKFK
;
A
#
# COMPACT_ATOMS: atom_id res chain seq x y z
N LEU A 1 -13.58 0.11 6.85
CA LEU A 1 -14.11 -0.89 5.89
C LEU A 1 -13.14 -2.05 5.65
N THR A 2 -11.82 -1.79 5.61
CA THR A 2 -10.77 -2.81 5.36
C THR A 2 -10.69 -3.92 6.41
N LEU A 3 -11.03 -3.66 7.69
CA LEU A 3 -10.99 -4.67 8.76
C LEU A 3 -12.16 -5.67 8.75
N LEU A 4 -13.22 -5.40 7.97
CA LEU A 4 -14.38 -6.28 7.92
C LEU A 4 -14.09 -7.58 7.14
N ILE A 5 -13.34 -7.49 6.03
CA ILE A 5 -13.00 -8.65 5.20
C ILE A 5 -12.14 -9.66 5.98
N PRO A 6 -11.02 -9.26 6.61
CA PRO A 6 -10.22 -10.19 7.43
C PRO A 6 -11.02 -10.85 8.55
N HIS A 7 -11.89 -10.11 9.22
CA HIS A 7 -12.72 -10.64 10.31
C HIS A 7 -13.70 -11.72 9.83
N ILE A 8 -14.35 -11.51 8.69
CA ILE A 8 -15.26 -12.50 8.09
C ILE A 8 -14.48 -13.76 7.67
N LEU A 9 -13.26 -13.60 7.14
CA LEU A 9 -12.44 -14.74 6.69
C LEU A 9 -11.96 -15.60 7.86
N ALA A 10 -11.60 -14.99 8.99
CA ALA A 10 -11.13 -15.70 10.18
C ALA A 10 -12.23 -16.51 10.90
N ASN A 11 -13.47 -16.01 10.91
CA ASN A 11 -14.58 -16.62 11.67
C ASN A 11 -15.37 -17.69 10.89
N ASN A 12 -15.32 -17.68 9.57
CA ASN A 12 -15.99 -18.69 8.76
C ASN A 12 -15.14 -19.96 8.67
N LYS A 13 -15.77 -21.12 8.45
CA LYS A 13 -15.10 -22.41 8.13
C LYS A 13 -14.44 -22.40 6.75
N THR A 14 -13.73 -21.32 6.43
CA THR A 14 -12.89 -21.19 5.25
C THR A 14 -11.52 -21.79 5.54
N PHE A 15 -10.68 -21.86 4.51
CA PHE A 15 -9.30 -22.32 4.65
C PHE A 15 -8.45 -21.48 5.63
N LEU A 16 -8.91 -20.28 6.02
CA LEU A 16 -8.26 -19.39 6.99
C LEU A 16 -8.92 -19.43 8.37
N SER A 17 -9.78 -20.42 8.64
CA SER A 17 -10.36 -20.60 9.96
C SER A 17 -9.27 -20.83 11.01
N GLY A 18 -9.20 -19.96 12.02
CA GLY A 18 -8.16 -19.98 13.05
C GLY A 18 -6.85 -19.26 12.67
N ALA A 19 -6.81 -18.53 11.56
CA ALA A 19 -5.66 -17.72 11.20
C ALA A 19 -5.44 -16.56 12.19
N LYS A 20 -4.17 -16.30 12.51
CA LYS A 20 -3.75 -15.18 13.37
C LYS A 20 -3.67 -13.90 12.55
N LEU A 21 -4.42 -12.89 12.94
CA LEU A 21 -4.37 -11.58 12.28
C LEU A 21 -3.18 -10.77 12.83
N HIS A 22 -2.26 -10.39 11.93
CA HIS A 22 -1.18 -9.45 12.21
C HIS A 22 -1.52 -8.10 11.56
N ILE A 23 -1.56 -7.05 12.35
CA ILE A 23 -2.02 -5.73 11.90
C ILE A 23 -0.82 -4.80 11.81
N PHE A 24 -0.64 -4.20 10.64
CA PHE A 24 0.39 -3.19 10.40
C PHE A 24 -0.29 -1.85 10.17
N THR A 25 0.09 -0.84 10.95
CA THR A 25 -0.43 0.53 10.80
C THR A 25 0.71 1.51 10.63
N LEU A 26 0.44 2.57 9.88
CA LEU A 26 1.37 3.69 9.75
C LEU A 26 1.20 4.61 10.95
N ALA A 27 2.32 5.08 11.50
CA ALA A 27 2.29 6.10 12.54
C ALA A 27 1.81 7.42 11.96
N SER A 28 0.90 8.11 12.66
CA SER A 28 0.60 9.50 12.32
C SER A 28 1.63 10.46 12.94
N GLN A 29 2.18 10.10 14.11
CA GLN A 29 3.21 10.87 14.81
C GLN A 29 4.27 9.94 15.43
N GLN A 30 5.55 10.15 15.07
CA GLN A 30 6.67 9.32 15.57
C GLN A 30 6.83 9.35 17.10
N ASN A 31 6.39 10.42 17.76
CA ASN A 31 6.52 10.59 19.21
C ASN A 31 5.42 9.91 20.04
N LYS A 32 4.42 9.27 19.40
CA LYS A 32 3.23 8.72 20.09
C LYS A 32 2.87 7.30 19.64
N LEU A 33 3.87 6.50 19.26
CA LEU A 33 3.64 5.13 18.77
C LEU A 33 2.88 4.27 19.79
N GLU A 34 3.30 4.26 21.05
CA GLU A 34 2.65 3.45 22.10
C GLU A 34 1.17 3.82 22.29
N GLN A 35 0.85 5.11 22.24
CA GLN A 35 -0.53 5.58 22.37
C GLN A 35 -1.37 5.21 21.14
N GLU A 36 -0.81 5.31 19.94
CA GLU A 36 -1.49 4.84 18.72
C GLU A 36 -1.73 3.33 18.76
N GLU A 37 -0.80 2.56 19.32
CA GLU A 37 -0.91 1.12 19.48
C GLU A 37 -2.02 0.75 20.45
N GLU A 38 -2.07 1.40 21.62
CA GLU A 38 -3.14 1.21 22.60
C GLU A 38 -4.51 1.60 22.05
N ASN A 39 -4.59 2.73 21.33
CA ASN A 39 -5.82 3.15 20.67
C ASN A 39 -6.28 2.12 19.64
N MET A 40 -5.35 1.55 18.86
CA MET A 40 -5.65 0.47 17.91
C MET A 40 -6.10 -0.81 18.59
N ARG A 41 -5.42 -1.25 19.65
CA ARG A 41 -5.87 -2.39 20.46
C ARG A 41 -7.29 -2.20 20.97
N THR A 42 -7.56 -1.02 21.55
CA THR A 42 -8.87 -0.68 22.09
C THR A 42 -9.96 -0.69 21.01
N LEU A 43 -9.65 -0.16 19.83
CA LEU A 43 -10.58 -0.16 18.71
C LEU A 43 -10.93 -1.59 18.27
N LEU A 44 -9.91 -2.44 18.09
CA LEU A 44 -10.08 -3.83 17.65
C LEU A 44 -10.85 -4.67 18.68
N GLN A 45 -10.59 -4.46 19.96
CA GLN A 45 -11.36 -5.09 21.05
C GLN A 45 -12.84 -4.67 21.00
N LYS A 46 -13.14 -3.40 20.74
CA LYS A 46 -14.53 -2.93 20.58
C LYS A 46 -15.25 -3.59 19.40
N PHE A 47 -14.52 -3.88 18.32
CA PHE A 47 -15.04 -4.61 17.18
C PHE A 47 -15.05 -6.14 17.37
N ARG A 48 -14.58 -6.65 18.52
CA ARG A 48 -14.45 -8.09 18.82
C ARG A 48 -13.61 -8.82 17.76
N ILE A 49 -12.59 -8.15 17.25
CA ILE A 49 -11.63 -8.73 16.31
C ILE A 49 -10.45 -9.25 17.13
N GLU A 50 -10.25 -10.55 17.10
CA GLU A 50 -9.05 -11.16 17.68
C GLU A 50 -7.85 -10.93 16.75
N PHE A 51 -6.73 -10.53 17.32
CA PHE A 51 -5.47 -10.30 16.60
C PHE A 51 -4.31 -10.86 17.43
N ALA A 52 -3.25 -11.27 16.74
CA ALA A 52 -2.05 -11.78 17.39
C ALA A 52 -1.07 -10.66 17.74
N ASP A 53 -0.89 -9.69 16.84
CA ASP A 53 0.06 -8.62 17.03
C ASP A 53 -0.32 -7.35 16.24
N ILE A 54 0.15 -6.21 16.73
CA ILE A 54 0.03 -4.89 16.08
C ILE A 54 1.43 -4.30 15.97
N THR A 55 1.85 -3.96 14.76
CA THR A 55 3.12 -3.30 14.51
C THR A 55 2.88 -1.92 13.90
N ILE A 56 3.38 -0.88 14.56
CA ILE A 56 3.34 0.48 14.04
C ILE A 56 4.63 0.79 13.30
N ILE A 57 4.48 1.21 12.04
CA ILE A 57 5.60 1.58 11.17
C ILE A 57 5.78 3.11 11.28
N PRO A 58 6.91 3.59 11.83
CA PRO A 58 7.10 4.99 12.20
C PRO A 58 7.34 5.94 11.02
N ASP A 59 7.81 5.44 9.88
CA ASP A 59 8.10 6.27 8.71
C ASP A 59 7.92 5.50 7.40
N MET A 60 7.04 6.02 6.53
CA MET A 60 6.83 5.51 5.17
C MET A 60 7.29 6.52 4.10
N HIS A 61 7.75 7.71 4.52
CA HIS A 61 8.21 8.76 3.62
C HIS A 61 9.72 8.68 3.33
N ALA A 62 10.42 7.71 3.95
CA ALA A 62 11.79 7.40 3.61
C ALA A 62 11.96 7.16 2.10
N GLU A 63 13.05 7.66 1.55
CA GLU A 63 13.33 7.52 0.13
C GLU A 63 13.49 6.04 -0.24
N PRO A 64 12.79 5.54 -1.26
CA PRO A 64 12.89 4.13 -1.62
C PRO A 64 14.28 3.82 -2.17
N GLN A 65 14.71 2.58 -1.99
CA GLN A 65 16.02 2.11 -2.46
C GLN A 65 16.22 2.39 -3.96
N PRO A 66 17.43 2.80 -4.38
CA PRO A 66 17.68 3.17 -5.78
C PRO A 66 17.45 2.01 -6.75
N SER A 67 17.68 0.77 -6.32
CA SER A 67 17.33 -0.43 -7.09
C SER A 67 15.83 -0.53 -7.36
N THR A 68 15.00 -0.35 -6.33
CA THR A 68 13.53 -0.40 -6.45
C THR A 68 13.00 0.69 -7.38
N LYS A 69 13.59 1.90 -7.31
CA LYS A 69 13.24 2.99 -8.25
C LYS A 69 13.54 2.60 -9.69
N LEU A 70 14.73 2.03 -9.93
CA LEU A 70 15.15 1.62 -11.27
C LEU A 70 14.28 0.48 -11.83
N ASP A 71 13.91 -0.49 -10.99
CA ASP A 71 13.01 -1.58 -11.38
C ASP A 71 11.60 -1.07 -11.70
N PHE A 72 11.09 -0.12 -10.91
CA PHE A 72 9.83 0.55 -11.18
C PHE A 72 9.86 1.30 -12.52
N GLU A 73 10.89 2.12 -12.76
CA GLU A 73 11.06 2.86 -14.01
C GLU A 73 11.11 1.93 -15.23
N LYS A 74 11.79 0.78 -15.14
CA LYS A 74 11.77 -0.25 -16.18
C LYS A 74 10.38 -0.83 -16.41
N SER A 75 9.62 -1.10 -15.34
CA SER A 75 8.29 -1.70 -15.44
C SER A 75 7.27 -0.81 -16.15
N ILE A 76 7.38 0.51 -15.95
CA ILE A 76 6.48 1.51 -16.55
C ILE A 76 6.97 2.01 -17.91
N ALA A 77 8.23 1.75 -18.29
CA ALA A 77 8.87 2.31 -19.48
C ALA A 77 8.05 2.13 -20.76
N GLN A 78 7.44 0.95 -20.95
CA GLN A 78 6.62 0.64 -22.13
C GLN A 78 5.30 1.42 -22.21
N PHE A 79 4.82 1.94 -21.07
CA PHE A 79 3.58 2.70 -20.96
C PHE A 79 3.82 4.21 -20.94
N ARG A 80 5.08 4.66 -20.91
CA ARG A 80 5.40 6.07 -21.01
C ARG A 80 5.29 6.49 -22.46
N ILE A 81 4.37 7.42 -22.72
CA ILE A 81 4.38 8.17 -23.97
C ILE A 81 5.70 8.94 -23.95
N ALA A 82 6.58 8.66 -24.92
CA ALA A 82 7.64 9.58 -25.21
C ALA A 82 6.95 10.90 -25.57
N ASN A 83 7.07 11.91 -24.72
CA ASN A 83 6.82 13.29 -25.12
C ASN A 83 7.93 13.67 -26.11
N ASN A 84 7.95 12.98 -27.25
CA ASN A 84 8.50 13.52 -28.45
C ASN A 84 7.60 14.71 -28.75
N SER A 85 8.11 15.88 -28.42
CA SER A 85 8.16 16.97 -29.37
C SER A 85 8.71 16.49 -30.73
N ASP A 86 8.01 15.55 -31.38
CA ASP A 86 8.07 15.26 -32.81
C ASP A 86 6.95 16.07 -33.46
N SER A 87 6.96 17.38 -33.22
CA SER A 87 6.16 18.36 -33.96
C SER A 87 6.65 18.52 -35.41
N ASN A 88 7.34 17.53 -35.98
CA ASN A 88 7.90 17.63 -37.33
C ASN A 88 7.92 16.34 -38.16
N LYS A 89 7.09 15.34 -37.84
CA LYS A 89 7.00 14.11 -38.66
C LYS A 89 5.70 13.90 -39.45
N TYR A 90 4.82 14.89 -39.46
CA TYR A 90 3.65 14.93 -40.35
C TYR A 90 3.72 16.16 -41.26
N MET A 91 4.68 16.16 -42.18
CA MET A 91 4.57 16.95 -43.41
C MET A 91 4.31 15.94 -44.53
N ASP A 92 3.04 15.78 -44.90
CA ASP A 92 2.60 15.01 -46.06
C ASP A 92 3.16 15.65 -47.34
N PRO A 93 3.92 14.94 -48.19
CA PRO A 93 4.48 15.48 -49.42
C PRO A 93 3.47 15.52 -50.60
N LYS A 94 2.17 15.69 -50.34
CA LYS A 94 1.11 15.57 -51.36
C LYS A 94 0.39 16.87 -51.73
N PHE A 95 1.04 18.02 -51.66
CA PHE A 95 0.61 19.19 -52.44
C PHE A 95 1.82 19.97 -52.93
N LYS A 96 2.24 19.66 -54.15
CA LYS A 96 3.07 20.52 -55.00
C LYS A 96 2.31 20.73 -56.30
#